data_AF-A0AA92M0K1-F1
#
_entry.id   AF-A0AA92M0K1-F1
#
_cell.length_a   1.000
_cell.length_b   1.000
_cell.length_c   1.000
_cell.angle_alpha   90.00
_cell.angle_beta   90.00
_cell.angle_gamma   90.00
#
_symmetry.space_group_name_H-M   'P 1'
#
loop_
_entity.id
_entity.type
_entity.pdbx_description
1 polymer ?
#
loop_
_entity_poly.entity_id
_entity_poly.type
_entity_poly.pdbx_seq_one_letter_code
_entity_poly.pdbx_strand_id
1 'polypeptide(L)'
;MDDDDKIRRNLIVTSAVVIGVAWFDVSLPDVLERLFSIKSATGTQPVQVADWKVWVAALAMLAYMAWRYRWSDEVEKASALFHGSVIARYGVLFQRVYLREVAKWIRAGAYPKNAHPQMVVLYNQVVPQVLLEQMGGHPDAVSIKVRGTATPSNGNENVEASADWNDKGSGTRGNTIQGSVYIDVPRQRRLVWRARAHTMVNSKESMSLMWPVLFAVVAVAIAIYKLVVSLI
;
A
#
# COMPACT_ATOMS: atom_id res chain seq x y z
N MET A 1 -13.89 21.22 5.78
CA MET A 1 -12.49 20.86 5.47
C MET A 1 -11.60 20.82 6.71
N ASP A 2 -11.97 21.49 7.81
CA ASP A 2 -11.18 21.53 9.07
C ASP A 2 -11.58 20.45 10.09
N ASP A 3 -12.73 19.79 9.92
CA ASP A 3 -13.25 18.84 10.90
C ASP A 3 -12.63 17.45 10.84
N ASP A 4 -12.11 17.02 9.68
CA ASP A 4 -11.49 15.70 9.55
C ASP A 4 -10.11 15.64 10.24
N ASP A 5 -9.31 16.70 10.09
CA ASP A 5 -8.03 16.86 10.80
C ASP A 5 -8.24 16.83 12.32
N LYS A 6 -9.37 17.35 12.82
CA LYS A 6 -9.75 17.25 14.24
C LYS A 6 -10.01 15.82 14.65
N ILE A 7 -10.68 15.00 13.82
CA ILE A 7 -10.97 13.59 14.14
C ILE A 7 -9.66 12.80 14.26
N ARG A 8 -8.73 12.93 13.29
CA ARG A 8 -7.41 12.29 13.35
C ARG A 8 -6.64 12.71 14.60
N ARG A 9 -6.55 14.02 14.85
CA ARG A 9 -5.84 14.57 16.02
C ARG A 9 -6.46 14.08 17.33
N ASN A 10 -7.77 14.07 17.43
CA ASN A 10 -8.46 13.60 18.63
C ASN A 10 -8.18 12.13 18.89
N LEU A 11 -8.20 11.26 17.87
CA LEU A 11 -7.84 9.85 18.04
C LEU A 11 -6.41 9.67 18.55
N ILE A 12 -5.44 10.41 17.99
CA ILE A 12 -4.04 10.36 18.42
C ILE A 12 -3.90 10.88 19.87
N VAL A 13 -4.50 12.03 20.18
CA VAL A 13 -4.42 12.65 21.51
C VAL A 13 -5.08 11.76 22.56
N THR A 14 -6.28 11.24 22.31
CA THR A 14 -6.96 10.31 23.22
C THR A 14 -6.15 9.04 23.43
N SER A 15 -5.57 8.46 22.37
CA SER A 15 -4.69 7.29 22.49
C SER A 15 -3.44 7.60 23.32
N ALA A 16 -2.80 8.75 23.10
CA ALA A 16 -1.63 9.18 23.87
C ALA A 16 -1.95 9.43 25.35
N VAL A 17 -3.12 10.00 25.66
CA VAL A 17 -3.58 10.17 27.05
C VAL A 17 -3.77 8.82 27.73
N VAL A 18 -4.43 7.85 27.08
CA VAL A 18 -4.62 6.50 27.63
C VAL A 18 -3.28 5.82 27.90
N ILE A 19 -2.35 5.90 26.94
CA ILE A 19 -0.98 5.37 27.10
C ILE A 19 -0.26 6.05 28.26
N GLY A 20 -0.30 7.39 28.33
CA GLY A 20 0.36 8.17 29.35
C GLY A 20 -0.17 7.87 30.76
N VAL A 21 -1.49 7.86 30.95
CA VAL A 21 -2.11 7.50 32.23
C VAL A 21 -1.65 6.11 32.65
N ALA A 22 -1.74 5.13 31.75
CA ALA A 22 -1.39 3.75 32.08
C ALA A 22 0.10 3.57 32.41
N TRP A 23 0.98 4.35 31.78
CA TRP A 23 2.43 4.27 31.97
C TRP A 23 2.90 4.94 33.26
N PHE A 24 2.34 6.10 33.58
CA PHE A 24 2.71 6.86 34.77
C PHE A 24 1.93 6.45 36.03
N ASP A 25 1.01 5.49 35.89
CA ASP A 25 0.09 5.04 36.96
C ASP A 25 -0.63 6.22 37.64
N VAL A 26 -0.88 7.28 36.87
CA VAL A 26 -1.54 8.48 37.37
C VAL A 26 -3.02 8.16 37.48
N SER A 27 -3.63 8.58 38.59
CA SER A 27 -5.07 8.47 38.71
C SER A 27 -5.73 9.26 37.56
N LEU A 28 -6.49 8.56 36.73
CA LEU A 28 -7.27 9.17 35.65
C LEU A 28 -8.23 10.26 36.17
N PRO A 29 -8.81 10.16 37.39
CA PRO A 29 -9.53 11.26 38.01
C PRO A 29 -8.72 12.56 38.11
N ASP A 30 -7.46 12.50 38.58
CA ASP A 30 -6.61 13.69 38.70
C ASP A 30 -6.27 14.31 37.33
N VAL A 31 -6.10 13.46 36.31
CA VAL A 31 -5.82 13.90 34.93
C VAL A 31 -7.05 14.54 34.30
N LEU A 32 -8.24 13.96 34.50
CA LEU A 32 -9.51 14.51 34.03
C LEU A 32 -9.84 15.83 34.73
N GLU A 33 -9.59 15.93 36.03
CA GLU A 33 -9.82 17.16 36.80
C GLU A 33 -8.95 18.32 36.30
N ARG A 34 -7.68 18.03 35.99
CA ARG A 34 -6.73 19.00 35.40
C ARG A 34 -7.05 19.35 33.94
N LEU A 35 -7.45 18.37 33.12
CA LEU A 35 -7.75 18.59 31.70
C LEU A 35 -9.07 19.33 31.49
N PHE A 36 -10.08 19.08 32.32
CA PHE A 36 -11.39 19.70 32.20
C PHE A 36 -11.60 20.90 33.12
N SER A 37 -10.60 21.26 33.95
CA SER A 37 -10.70 22.35 34.93
C SER A 37 -11.96 22.29 35.78
N ILE A 38 -12.48 21.08 36.01
CA ILE A 38 -13.62 20.86 36.89
C ILE A 38 -13.01 20.97 38.28
N LYS A 39 -12.91 22.18 38.83
CA LYS A 39 -12.63 22.36 40.25
C LYS A 39 -13.64 21.49 40.98
N SER A 40 -13.21 20.42 41.65
CA SER A 40 -14.02 19.71 42.62
C SER A 40 -14.65 20.77 43.53
N ALA A 41 -15.94 21.02 43.37
CA ALA A 41 -16.64 22.04 44.11
C ALA A 41 -16.58 21.63 45.59
N THR A 42 -15.77 22.37 46.36
CA THR A 42 -15.85 22.56 47.81
C THR A 42 -16.44 21.37 48.59
N GLY A 43 -15.56 20.52 49.13
CA GLY A 43 -15.88 19.66 50.27
C GLY A 43 -16.71 18.40 50.00
N THR A 44 -16.98 18.06 48.74
CA THR A 44 -17.59 16.77 48.40
C THR A 44 -16.52 15.70 48.27
N GLN A 45 -16.75 14.56 48.95
CA GLN A 45 -15.85 13.40 48.94
C GLN A 45 -15.39 13.06 47.52
N PRO A 46 -14.13 12.64 47.30
CA PRO A 46 -13.68 12.19 46.00
C PRO A 46 -14.62 11.09 45.54
N VAL A 47 -15.29 11.31 44.40
CA VAL A 47 -16.14 10.28 43.80
C VAL A 47 -15.24 9.08 43.54
N GLN A 48 -15.37 8.03 44.35
CA GLN A 48 -14.63 6.78 44.16
C GLN A 48 -15.15 6.11 42.90
N VAL A 49 -14.58 6.48 41.76
CA VAL A 49 -14.81 5.78 40.50
C VAL A 49 -13.97 4.52 40.56
N ALA A 50 -14.62 3.36 40.54
CA ALA A 50 -13.93 2.08 40.47
C ALA A 50 -13.05 2.03 39.20
N ASP A 51 -11.79 1.63 39.34
CA ASP A 51 -10.77 1.68 38.27
C ASP A 51 -11.22 0.98 36.98
N TRP A 52 -11.93 -0.16 37.10
CA TRP A 52 -12.43 -0.88 35.94
C TRP A 52 -13.41 -0.04 35.09
N LYS A 53 -14.22 0.83 35.70
CA LYS A 53 -15.17 1.71 34.98
C LYS A 53 -14.43 2.72 34.11
N VAL A 54 -13.28 3.19 34.58
CA VAL A 54 -12.41 4.13 33.87
C VAL A 54 -11.87 3.47 32.60
N TRP A 55 -11.36 2.23 32.70
CA TRP A 55 -10.84 1.50 31.55
C TRP A 55 -11.92 1.11 30.55
N VAL A 56 -13.12 0.77 31.01
CA VAL A 56 -14.30 0.55 30.13
C VAL A 56 -14.66 1.84 29.38
N ALA A 57 -14.70 2.98 30.07
CA ALA A 57 -14.98 4.27 29.43
C ALA A 57 -13.91 4.66 28.40
N ALA A 58 -12.63 4.43 28.72
CA ALA A 58 -11.51 4.65 27.80
C ALA A 58 -11.64 3.78 26.53
N LEU A 59 -11.98 2.50 26.67
CA LEU A 59 -12.21 1.58 25.54
C LEU A 59 -13.40 2.03 24.69
N ALA A 60 -14.51 2.42 25.32
CA ALA A 60 -15.69 2.93 24.59
C ALA A 60 -15.36 4.21 23.79
N MET A 61 -14.58 5.12 24.39
CA MET A 61 -14.14 6.34 23.73
C MET A 61 -13.21 6.05 22.56
N LEU A 62 -12.22 5.15 22.73
CA LEU A 62 -11.32 4.73 21.65
C LEU A 62 -12.08 4.04 20.52
N ALA A 63 -13.04 3.17 20.83
CA ALA A 63 -13.88 2.51 19.84
C ALA A 63 -14.71 3.51 19.03
N TYR A 64 -15.33 4.49 19.70
CA TYR A 64 -16.08 5.56 19.04
C TYR A 64 -15.18 6.40 18.12
N MET A 65 -14.01 6.82 18.59
CA MET A 65 -13.08 7.62 17.79
C MET A 65 -12.52 6.84 16.60
N ALA A 66 -12.19 5.55 16.78
CA ALA A 66 -11.73 4.69 15.69
C ALA A 66 -12.83 4.46 14.65
N TRP A 67 -14.07 4.24 15.09
CA TRP A 67 -15.23 4.14 14.20
C TRP A 67 -15.43 5.42 13.39
N ARG A 68 -15.40 6.58 14.05
CA ARG A 68 -15.55 7.89 13.39
C ARG A 68 -14.40 8.17 12.42
N TYR A 69 -13.16 7.82 12.79
CA TYR A 69 -12.00 7.97 11.91
C TYR A 69 -12.11 7.07 10.67
N ARG A 70 -12.56 5.82 10.82
CA ARG A 70 -12.72 4.88 9.68
C ARG A 70 -13.63 5.42 8.58
N TRP A 71 -14.63 6.21 8.94
CA TRP A 71 -15.63 6.78 8.04
C TRP A 71 -15.42 8.26 7.73
N SER A 72 -14.22 8.81 7.99
CA SER A 72 -13.91 10.19 7.59
C SER A 72 -13.52 10.28 6.11
N ASP A 73 -13.86 11.41 5.49
CA ASP A 73 -13.47 11.72 4.11
C ASP A 73 -11.95 11.71 3.93
N GLU A 74 -11.21 12.02 4.99
CA GLU A 74 -9.75 11.98 4.99
C GLU A 74 -9.22 10.57 4.78
N VAL A 75 -9.79 9.57 5.47
CA VAL A 75 -9.40 8.17 5.29
C VAL A 75 -9.75 7.70 3.89
N GLU A 76 -10.90 8.10 3.36
CA GLU A 76 -11.29 7.78 1.99
C GLU A 76 -10.31 8.38 0.96
N LYS A 77 -10.01 9.68 1.06
CA LYS A 77 -9.06 10.39 0.19
C LYS A 77 -7.67 9.80 0.30
N ALA A 78 -7.17 9.59 1.51
CA ALA A 78 -5.84 9.03 1.74
C ALA A 78 -5.77 7.58 1.22
N SER A 79 -6.83 6.78 1.38
CA SER A 79 -6.92 5.43 0.83
C SER A 79 -6.88 5.44 -0.70
N ALA A 80 -7.62 6.34 -1.35
CA ALA A 80 -7.61 6.50 -2.80
C ALA A 80 -6.21 6.92 -3.31
N LEU A 81 -5.57 7.90 -2.65
CA LEU A 81 -4.21 8.34 -2.98
C LEU A 81 -3.17 7.24 -2.75
N PHE A 82 -3.30 6.48 -1.66
CA PHE A 82 -2.45 5.33 -1.39
C PHE A 82 -2.62 4.25 -2.47
N HIS A 83 -3.86 3.93 -2.86
CA HIS A 83 -4.14 2.97 -3.92
C HIS A 83 -3.55 3.42 -5.26
N GLY A 84 -3.72 4.69 -5.63
CA GLY A 84 -3.09 5.28 -6.81
C GLY A 84 -1.57 5.17 -6.79
N SER A 85 -0.95 5.45 -5.64
CA SER A 85 0.50 5.33 -5.43
C SER A 85 0.99 3.89 -5.56
N VAL A 86 0.23 2.91 -5.05
CA VAL A 86 0.51 1.48 -5.22
C VAL A 86 0.43 1.07 -6.69
N ILE A 87 -0.61 1.50 -7.43
CA ILE A 87 -0.75 1.21 -8.86
C ILE A 87 0.42 1.81 -9.66
N ALA A 88 0.75 3.08 -9.42
CA ALA A 88 1.86 3.74 -10.08
C ALA A 88 3.19 3.00 -9.83
N ARG A 89 3.43 2.59 -8.58
CA ARG A 89 4.64 1.83 -8.22
C ARG A 89 4.64 0.44 -8.82
N TYR A 90 3.50 -0.25 -8.84
CA TYR A 90 3.34 -1.52 -9.53
C TYR A 90 3.72 -1.38 -11.01
N GLY A 91 3.24 -0.35 -11.71
CA GLY A 91 3.59 -0.13 -13.11
C GLY A 91 5.08 0.07 -13.35
N VAL A 92 5.75 0.83 -12.48
CA VAL A 92 7.22 0.97 -12.53
C VAL A 92 7.92 -0.36 -12.32
N LEU A 93 7.49 -1.18 -11.36
CA LEU A 93 8.07 -2.50 -11.10
C LEU A 93 7.80 -3.48 -12.24
N PHE A 94 6.58 -3.48 -12.77
CA PHE A 94 6.19 -4.31 -13.90
C PHE A 94 7.04 -3.98 -15.13
N GLN A 95 7.20 -2.70 -15.46
CA GLN A 95 8.01 -2.27 -16.60
C GLN A 95 9.51 -2.53 -16.40
N ARG A 96 10.07 -2.19 -15.23
CA ARG A 96 11.53 -2.28 -15.02
C ARG A 96 12.03 -3.69 -14.74
N VAL A 97 11.22 -4.50 -14.08
CA VAL A 97 11.60 -5.87 -13.67
C VAL A 97 11.04 -6.86 -14.67
N TYR A 98 9.72 -6.95 -14.79
CA TYR A 98 9.09 -8.03 -15.54
C TYR A 98 9.23 -7.85 -17.05
N LEU A 99 8.85 -6.69 -17.61
CA LEU A 99 8.96 -6.46 -19.06
C LEU A 99 10.42 -6.49 -19.56
N ARG A 100 11.37 -6.11 -18.69
CA ARG A 100 12.80 -6.24 -19.01
C ARG A 100 13.25 -7.69 -19.08
N GLU A 101 12.73 -8.57 -18.24
CA GLU A 101 12.96 -10.01 -18.34
C GLU A 101 12.31 -10.59 -19.61
N VAL A 102 11.07 -10.20 -19.90
CA VAL A 102 10.38 -10.61 -21.12
C VAL A 102 11.15 -10.19 -22.38
N ALA A 103 11.64 -8.95 -22.43
CA ALA A 103 12.43 -8.46 -23.55
C ALA A 103 13.70 -9.30 -23.77
N LYS A 104 14.33 -9.80 -22.70
CA LYS A 104 15.46 -10.74 -22.79
C LYS A 104 15.03 -12.10 -23.36
N TRP A 105 13.87 -12.61 -22.97
CA TRP A 105 13.33 -13.88 -23.50
C TRP A 105 13.05 -13.77 -25.00
N ILE A 106 12.39 -12.69 -25.44
CA ILE A 106 12.14 -12.42 -26.86
C ILE A 106 13.45 -12.28 -27.61
N ARG A 107 14.41 -11.51 -27.09
CA ARG A 107 15.72 -11.34 -27.73
C ARG A 107 16.46 -12.66 -27.92
N ALA A 108 16.42 -13.53 -26.91
CA ALA A 108 17.10 -14.81 -26.93
C ALA A 108 16.33 -15.91 -27.69
N GLY A 109 15.07 -15.68 -28.06
CA GLY A 109 14.17 -16.73 -28.57
C GLY A 109 13.94 -17.88 -27.57
N ALA A 110 14.23 -17.66 -26.28
CA ALA A 110 14.25 -18.70 -25.26
C ALA A 110 13.32 -18.32 -24.10
N TYR A 111 12.31 -19.17 -23.87
CA TYR A 111 11.29 -18.96 -22.85
C TYR A 111 11.50 -19.89 -21.65
N PRO A 112 11.27 -19.40 -20.42
CA PRO A 112 11.20 -20.30 -19.28
C PRO A 112 10.04 -21.27 -19.44
N LYS A 113 10.15 -22.48 -18.89
CA LYS A 113 9.12 -23.53 -18.98
C LYS A 113 7.73 -23.10 -18.49
N ASN A 114 7.68 -22.08 -17.64
CA ASN A 114 6.45 -21.52 -17.09
C ASN A 114 6.00 -20.21 -17.78
N ALA A 115 6.56 -19.88 -18.95
CA ALA A 115 6.07 -18.77 -19.75
C ALA A 115 4.66 -19.07 -20.26
N HIS A 116 3.80 -18.06 -20.23
CA HIS A 116 2.44 -18.20 -20.75
C HIS A 116 2.47 -18.34 -22.28
N PRO A 117 1.60 -19.16 -22.90
CA PRO A 117 1.58 -19.34 -24.37
C PRO A 117 1.43 -18.05 -25.17
N GLN A 118 0.74 -17.04 -24.62
CA GLN A 118 0.61 -15.72 -25.25
C GLN A 118 1.96 -15.01 -25.49
N MET A 119 3.00 -15.36 -24.72
CA MET A 119 4.35 -14.82 -24.94
C MET A 119 4.96 -15.29 -26.26
N VAL A 120 4.63 -16.51 -26.68
CA VAL A 120 5.05 -17.06 -27.98
C VAL A 120 4.28 -16.38 -29.11
N VAL A 121 2.98 -16.11 -28.90
CA VAL A 121 2.17 -15.35 -29.86
C VAL A 121 2.74 -13.95 -30.05
N LEU A 122 3.05 -13.24 -28.95
CA LEU A 122 3.67 -11.93 -29.00
C LEU A 122 5.03 -11.99 -29.72
N TYR A 123 5.85 -12.99 -29.45
CA TYR A 123 7.13 -13.17 -30.13
C TYR A 123 6.98 -13.32 -31.64
N ASN A 124 6.10 -14.20 -32.10
CA ASN A 124 5.91 -14.43 -33.54
C ASN A 124 5.40 -13.16 -34.26
N GLN A 125 4.72 -12.27 -33.53
CA GLN A 125 4.28 -10.98 -34.07
C GLN A 125 5.41 -9.94 -34.06
N VAL A 126 6.24 -9.88 -33.00
CA VAL A 126 7.37 -8.92 -32.88
C VAL A 126 8.52 -9.32 -33.79
N VAL A 127 8.82 -10.61 -33.84
CA VAL A 127 9.90 -11.26 -34.61
C VAL A 127 9.25 -12.17 -35.65
N PRO A 128 8.66 -11.60 -36.71
CA PRO A 128 8.07 -12.40 -37.77
C PRO A 128 9.16 -13.21 -38.47
N GLN A 129 8.82 -14.45 -38.82
CA GLN A 129 9.76 -15.39 -39.44
C GLN A 129 10.43 -14.82 -40.69
N VAL A 130 9.70 -14.02 -41.48
CA VAL A 130 10.23 -13.33 -42.67
C VAL A 130 11.41 -12.41 -42.32
N LEU A 131 11.33 -11.65 -41.22
CA LEU A 131 12.44 -10.79 -40.80
C LEU A 131 13.60 -11.61 -40.24
N LEU A 132 13.31 -12.71 -39.52
CA LEU A 132 14.33 -13.61 -39.00
C LEU A 132 15.15 -14.25 -40.13
N GLU A 133 14.48 -14.69 -41.20
CA GLU A 133 15.11 -15.26 -42.40
C GLU A 133 15.89 -14.21 -43.20
N GLN A 134 15.34 -13.00 -43.36
CA GLN A 134 16.02 -11.91 -44.07
C GLN A 134 17.27 -11.39 -43.34
N MET A 135 17.23 -11.34 -42.01
CA MET A 135 18.31 -10.82 -41.18
C MET A 135 19.30 -11.90 -40.72
N GLY A 136 18.99 -13.18 -40.96
CA GLY A 136 19.84 -14.31 -40.59
C GLY A 136 20.05 -14.49 -39.08
N GLY A 137 19.15 -13.95 -38.24
CA GLY A 137 19.35 -13.97 -36.80
C GLY A 137 18.27 -13.30 -35.95
N HIS A 138 18.47 -13.40 -34.63
CA HIS A 138 17.64 -12.77 -33.60
C HIS A 138 17.86 -11.25 -33.54
N PRO A 139 16.88 -10.49 -33.01
CA PRO A 139 17.01 -9.04 -32.89
C PRO A 139 18.15 -8.62 -31.95
N ASP A 140 18.80 -7.50 -32.27
CA ASP A 140 19.87 -6.92 -31.46
C ASP A 140 19.33 -6.18 -30.25
N ALA A 141 18.16 -5.56 -30.39
CA ALA A 141 17.47 -4.89 -29.30
C ALA A 141 15.98 -5.25 -29.31
N VAL A 142 15.42 -5.42 -28.12
CA VAL A 142 13.99 -5.61 -27.91
C VAL A 142 13.56 -4.65 -26.80
N SER A 143 12.52 -3.87 -27.05
CA SER A 143 11.94 -2.96 -26.09
C SER A 143 10.46 -3.28 -25.90
N ILE A 144 10.00 -3.31 -24.65
CA ILE A 144 8.59 -3.56 -24.35
C ILE A 144 8.15 -2.50 -23.34
N LYS A 145 7.08 -1.79 -23.68
CA LYS A 145 6.52 -0.71 -22.87
C LYS A 145 5.04 -0.97 -22.63
N VAL A 146 4.56 -0.63 -21.44
CA VAL A 146 3.11 -0.69 -21.16
C VAL A 146 2.41 0.43 -21.90
N ARG A 147 1.27 0.13 -22.52
CA ARG A 147 0.42 1.14 -23.13
C ARG A 147 -0.57 1.65 -22.09
N GLY A 148 -0.35 2.87 -21.59
CA GLY A 148 -1.18 3.48 -20.55
C GLY A 148 -0.73 3.10 -19.14
N THR A 149 -1.67 3.12 -18.19
CA THR A 149 -1.39 2.81 -16.79
C THR A 149 -1.44 1.30 -16.60
N ALA A 150 -0.30 0.70 -16.23
CA ALA A 150 -0.27 -0.69 -15.81
C ALA A 150 -1.20 -0.84 -14.60
N THR A 151 -2.28 -1.58 -14.80
CA THR A 151 -3.26 -1.83 -13.74
C THR A 151 -3.26 -3.31 -13.52
N PRO A 152 -3.08 -3.78 -12.27
CA PRO A 152 -3.02 -5.19 -11.96
C PRO A 152 -4.38 -5.85 -12.24
N SER A 153 -4.64 -6.14 -13.52
CA SER A 153 -5.91 -6.57 -14.07
C SER A 153 -5.72 -7.99 -14.59
N ASN A 154 -6.07 -8.97 -13.77
CA ASN A 154 -6.01 -10.42 -14.05
C ASN A 154 -4.68 -10.96 -14.62
N GLY A 155 -3.61 -10.18 -14.53
CA GLY A 155 -2.29 -10.53 -15.05
C GLY A 155 -2.15 -10.32 -16.55
N ASN A 156 -3.06 -9.62 -17.23
CA ASN A 156 -2.93 -9.32 -18.67
C ASN A 156 -2.75 -7.83 -18.89
N GLU A 157 -1.61 -7.43 -19.42
CA GLU A 157 -1.25 -6.01 -19.59
C GLU A 157 -1.04 -5.72 -21.08
N ASN A 158 -1.65 -4.65 -21.57
CA ASN A 158 -1.46 -4.20 -22.95
C ASN A 158 -0.07 -3.55 -23.08
N VAL A 159 0.71 -4.03 -24.04
CA VAL A 159 2.06 -3.56 -24.30
C VAL A 159 2.27 -3.18 -25.75
N GLU A 160 3.22 -2.29 -25.94
CA GLU A 160 3.86 -2.03 -27.22
C GLU A 160 5.23 -2.68 -27.18
N ALA A 161 5.48 -3.60 -28.10
CA ALA A 161 6.74 -4.33 -28.19
C ALA A 161 7.42 -4.00 -29.52
N SER A 162 8.70 -3.61 -29.45
CA SER A 162 9.54 -3.32 -30.60
C SER A 162 10.76 -4.23 -30.60
N ALA A 163 11.17 -4.67 -31.80
CA ALA A 163 12.43 -5.36 -32.02
C ALA A 163 13.20 -4.68 -33.15
N ASP A 164 14.49 -4.49 -32.92
CA ASP A 164 15.40 -3.82 -33.84
C ASP A 164 16.56 -4.75 -34.20
N TRP A 165 16.89 -4.81 -35.49
CA TRP A 165 18.04 -5.48 -36.06
C TRP A 165 18.98 -4.43 -36.64
N ASN A 166 20.25 -4.46 -36.24
CA ASN A 166 21.29 -3.63 -36.80
C ASN A 166 22.01 -4.42 -37.88
N ASP A 167 21.67 -4.14 -39.13
CA ASP A 167 22.46 -4.65 -40.23
C ASP A 167 23.77 -3.86 -40.32
N LYS A 168 24.91 -4.56 -40.44
CA LYS A 168 26.27 -3.97 -40.42
C LYS A 168 26.60 -3.12 -41.66
N GLY A 169 25.59 -2.67 -42.41
CA GLY A 169 25.76 -1.84 -43.60
C GLY A 169 24.46 -1.28 -44.21
N SER A 170 23.27 -1.76 -43.85
CA SER A 170 21.99 -1.32 -44.47
C SER A 170 21.05 -0.51 -43.57
N GLY A 171 21.48 -0.20 -42.34
CA GLY A 171 20.70 0.57 -41.35
C GLY A 171 19.95 -0.33 -40.35
N THR A 172 19.15 0.31 -39.49
CA THR A 172 18.35 -0.39 -38.48
C THR A 172 16.99 -0.75 -39.07
N ARG A 173 16.65 -2.05 -39.07
CA ARG A 173 15.28 -2.51 -39.37
C ARG A 173 14.56 -2.78 -38.07
N GLY A 174 13.40 -2.16 -37.88
CA GLY A 174 12.59 -2.30 -36.68
C GLY A 174 11.20 -2.83 -37.00
N ASN A 175 10.63 -3.62 -36.09
CA ASN A 175 9.22 -3.98 -36.12
C ASN A 175 8.59 -3.66 -34.77
N THR A 176 7.50 -2.89 -34.78
CA THR A 176 6.76 -2.50 -33.59
C THR A 176 5.32 -2.97 -33.69
N ILE A 177 4.88 -3.71 -32.69
CA ILE A 177 3.51 -4.22 -32.61
C ILE A 177 2.86 -3.85 -31.29
N GLN A 178 1.54 -3.91 -31.28
CA GLN A 178 0.75 -3.85 -30.07
C GLN A 178 0.25 -5.25 -29.74
N GLY A 179 0.38 -5.64 -28.48
CA GLY A 179 -0.05 -6.95 -28.02
C GLY A 179 -0.32 -6.95 -26.53
N SER A 180 -0.48 -8.14 -25.96
CA SER A 180 -0.72 -8.32 -24.54
C SER A 180 0.35 -9.23 -23.93
N VAL A 181 0.79 -8.89 -22.73
CA VAL A 181 1.75 -9.67 -21.96
C VAL A 181 1.04 -10.21 -20.73
N TYR A 182 1.14 -11.53 -20.55
CA TYR A 182 0.58 -12.21 -19.41
C TYR A 182 1.62 -12.44 -18.32
N ILE A 183 1.32 -11.99 -17.11
CA ILE A 183 2.05 -12.29 -15.88
C ILE A 183 1.24 -13.27 -15.01
N ASP A 184 1.91 -14.30 -14.50
CA ASP A 184 1.30 -15.27 -13.61
C ASP A 184 0.86 -14.63 -12.28
N VAL A 185 -0.29 -15.09 -11.76
CA VAL A 185 -0.90 -14.56 -10.52
C VAL A 185 0.09 -14.57 -9.34
N PRO A 186 0.91 -15.61 -9.10
CA PRO A 186 1.89 -15.59 -8.01
C PRO A 186 2.94 -14.48 -8.16
N ARG A 187 3.55 -14.31 -9.34
CA ARG A 187 4.50 -13.20 -9.58
C ARG A 187 3.82 -11.84 -9.52
N GLN A 188 2.61 -11.70 -10.08
CA GLN A 188 1.84 -10.47 -10.00
C GLN A 188 1.57 -10.08 -8.54
N ARG A 189 1.11 -11.03 -7.70
CA ARG A 189 0.90 -10.82 -6.26
C ARG A 189 2.19 -10.37 -5.57
N ARG A 190 3.34 -10.98 -5.89
CA ARG A 190 4.64 -10.55 -5.34
C ARG A 190 5.00 -9.11 -5.73
N LEU A 191 4.75 -8.70 -6.98
CA LEU A 191 4.99 -7.32 -7.41
C LEU A 191 4.05 -6.33 -6.72
N VAL A 192 2.76 -6.66 -6.61
CA VAL A 192 1.77 -5.84 -5.88
C VAL A 192 2.15 -5.73 -4.41
N TRP A 193 2.57 -6.82 -3.77
CA TRP A 193 3.04 -6.78 -2.38
C TRP A 193 4.30 -5.92 -2.21
N ARG A 194 5.27 -6.02 -3.12
CA ARG A 194 6.46 -5.15 -3.10
C ARG A 194 6.09 -3.68 -3.31
N ALA A 195 5.16 -3.39 -4.21
CA ALA A 195 4.63 -2.05 -4.41
C ALA A 195 3.96 -1.53 -3.13
N ARG A 196 3.07 -2.32 -2.52
CA ARG A 196 2.39 -1.99 -1.26
C ARG A 196 3.37 -1.76 -0.12
N ALA A 197 4.31 -2.67 0.12
CA ALA A 197 5.30 -2.55 1.20
C ALA A 197 6.17 -1.29 1.03
N HIS A 198 6.61 -1.02 -0.20
CA HIS A 198 7.38 0.19 -0.48
C HIS A 198 6.56 1.45 -0.27
N THR A 199 5.31 1.50 -0.76
CA THR A 199 4.42 2.64 -0.53
C THR A 199 4.11 2.78 0.94
N MET A 200 3.92 1.68 1.68
CA MET A 200 3.64 1.74 3.12
C MET A 200 4.72 2.47 3.92
N VAL A 201 5.99 2.23 3.58
CA VAL A 201 7.14 2.82 4.27
C VAL A 201 7.47 4.23 3.79
N ASN A 202 7.26 4.52 2.50
CA ASN A 202 7.78 5.74 1.86
C ASN A 202 6.71 6.77 1.45
N SER A 203 5.42 6.50 1.67
CA SER A 203 4.32 7.42 1.33
C SER A 203 3.85 8.18 2.57
N LYS A 204 3.66 9.49 2.40
CA LYS A 204 3.13 10.38 3.44
C LYS A 204 1.69 10.02 3.79
N GLU A 205 0.94 9.60 2.77
CA GLU A 205 -0.46 9.17 2.81
C GLU A 205 -0.60 7.83 3.56
N SER A 206 0.37 6.93 3.40
CA SER A 206 0.44 5.73 4.23
C SER A 206 0.67 6.07 5.70
N MET A 207 1.62 6.96 5.98
CA MET A 207 1.92 7.36 7.36
C MET A 207 0.71 8.02 8.03
N SER A 208 -0.03 8.88 7.32
CA SER A 208 -1.24 9.52 7.86
C SER A 208 -2.35 8.52 8.20
N LEU A 209 -2.44 7.39 7.48
CA LEU A 209 -3.39 6.32 7.75
C LEU A 209 -2.91 5.37 8.87
N MET A 210 -1.62 5.04 8.87
CA MET A 210 -1.06 3.98 9.71
C MET A 210 -0.84 4.43 11.15
N TRP A 211 -0.33 5.64 11.37
CA TRP A 211 0.02 6.11 12.71
C TRP A 211 -1.19 6.20 13.66
N PRO A 212 -2.33 6.82 13.29
CA PRO A 212 -3.49 6.89 14.17
C PRO A 212 -4.00 5.51 14.57
N VAL A 213 -4.01 4.56 13.64
CA VAL A 213 -4.41 3.17 13.88
C VAL A 213 -3.43 2.47 14.81
N LEU A 214 -2.12 2.63 14.60
CA LEU A 214 -1.09 2.03 15.45
C LEU A 214 -1.22 2.52 16.90
N PHE A 215 -1.34 3.84 17.10
CA PHE A 215 -1.52 4.41 18.44
C PHE A 215 -2.81 3.91 19.11
N ALA A 216 -3.91 3.84 18.34
CA ALA A 216 -5.18 3.32 18.86
C ALA A 216 -5.07 1.85 19.27
N VAL A 217 -4.44 1.00 18.47
CA VAL A 217 -4.24 -0.43 18.79
C VAL A 217 -3.40 -0.60 20.05
N VAL A 218 -2.31 0.16 20.19
CA VAL A 218 -1.46 0.12 21.39
C VAL A 218 -2.25 0.58 22.62
N ALA A 219 -3.00 1.68 22.51
CA ALA A 219 -3.83 2.19 23.60
C ALA A 219 -4.92 1.19 24.02
N VAL A 220 -5.58 0.53 23.06
CA VAL A 220 -6.58 -0.52 23.33
C VAL A 220 -5.94 -1.71 24.04
N ALA A 221 -4.78 -2.19 23.59
CA ALA A 221 -4.09 -3.31 24.23
C ALA A 221 -3.73 -2.99 25.69
N ILE A 222 -3.24 -1.79 25.96
CA ILE A 222 -2.93 -1.31 27.30
C ILE A 222 -4.19 -1.18 28.17
N ALA A 223 -5.26 -0.59 27.63
CA ALA A 223 -6.52 -0.43 28.35
C ALA A 223 -7.16 -1.79 28.69
N ILE A 224 -7.11 -2.78 27.78
CA ILE A 224 -7.55 -4.14 28.06
C ILE A 224 -6.71 -4.77 29.17
N TYR A 225 -5.39 -4.65 29.09
CA TYR A 225 -4.50 -5.18 30.12
C TYR A 225 -4.80 -4.59 31.51
N LYS A 226 -4.88 -3.26 31.62
CA LYS A 226 -5.21 -2.57 32.89
C LYS A 226 -6.62 -2.91 33.38
N LEU A 227 -7.59 -3.06 32.47
CA LEU A 227 -8.94 -3.52 32.82
C LEU A 227 -8.90 -4.91 33.46
N VAL A 228 -8.19 -5.87 32.87
CA VAL A 228 -8.06 -7.23 33.42
C VAL A 228 -7.40 -7.20 34.80
N VAL A 229 -6.33 -6.43 34.96
CA VAL A 229 -5.64 -6.27 36.26
C VAL A 229 -6.58 -5.65 37.31
N SER A 230 -7.42 -4.69 36.95
CA SER A 230 -8.36 -4.05 37.89
C SER A 230 -9.55 -4.92 38.33
N LEU A 231 -9.75 -6.07 37.69
CA LEU A 231 -10.83 -7.02 37.98
C LEU A 231 -10.38 -8.21 38.85
N ILE A 232 -9.07 -8.38 39.04
CA ILE A 232 -8.44 -9.44 39.86
C ILE A 232 -8.17 -8.89 41.26
#